data_AF-A0A9P3CFV6-F1
#
_entry.id   AF-A0A9P3CFV6-F1
#
_cell.length_a   1.000
_cell.length_b   1.000
_cell.length_c   1.000
_cell.angle_alpha   90.00
_cell.angle_beta   90.00
_cell.angle_gamma   90.00
#
_symmetry.space_group_name_H-M   'P 1'
#
loop_
_entity.id
_entity.type
_entity.pdbx_description
1 polymer ?
#
loop_
_entity_poly.entity_id
_entity_poly.type
_entity_poly.pdbx_seq_one_letter_code
_entity_poly.pdbx_strand_id
1 'polypeptide(L)'
;MNVHFNLLSGTLLVNGLPLDQPPRSYRQCPMYSTLFRHAAVEVMPCMAPGFDFSTKRSFGGDYAVQLGLKDGELLVRAQKGDQVFEVIPPRLMGAYPSHFQDDYVHWLDQSRNIVQFRLKSDPWNTVSPSIWTLSAIPGLSKWQLAKGESAVAGISSKTSRHIASILDPLAEPRAIHSIFQKSGPEQRLHVDVPTLHIGFLLSSRSSMLESREYRSMVVDDDQGVGTLVGLKSKIVLKPANTNGPHSGNRMLLVPESESISYGQKGGHVVVTVSKAQISKVHALTVDADLGRLVDNGDIGLYLAYLHALTSFCLVDRLTTKTGTEQTLSTMSSAAINSLERLSQDHVRSLRLLADLSPGRAFYPLNLRSMQVVQWDNRLSYLSQHGHFAQAAEDLLQRARKAAVFFPETQAELQQVTLCLPDPHLLERDNIRSSTFRVSGFGAEDHTSKYDVDTRLAIAMLTQHVPRMSQTWQASCSETVTSDLLPLSRQGSSGELHANTHVLMGLAA
;
A
#
# COMPACT_ATOMS: atom_id res chain seq x y z
N MET A 1 1.62 25.47 54.32
CA MET A 1 2.20 24.14 54.02
C MET A 1 1.95 23.27 55.24
N ASN A 2 1.07 22.27 55.13
CA ASN A 2 0.76 21.37 56.25
C ASN A 2 1.55 20.08 56.09
N VAL A 3 2.29 19.67 57.13
CA VAL A 3 3.10 18.45 57.12
C VAL A 3 2.43 17.45 58.06
N HIS A 4 2.12 16.26 57.56
CA HIS A 4 1.54 15.17 58.34
C HIS A 4 2.54 14.03 58.42
N PHE A 5 2.92 13.63 59.62
CA PHE A 5 3.80 12.49 59.85
C PHE A 5 3.02 11.38 60.55
N ASN A 6 2.88 10.23 59.89
CA ASN A 6 2.23 9.07 60.48
C ASN A 6 3.25 8.30 61.32
N LEU A 7 3.08 8.33 62.64
CA LEU A 7 3.98 7.67 63.59
C LEU A 7 3.97 6.13 63.50
N LEU A 8 2.90 5.53 62.98
CA LEU A 8 2.76 4.07 62.87
C LEU A 8 3.36 3.52 61.58
N SER A 9 3.17 4.22 60.45
CA SER A 9 3.70 3.78 59.15
C SER A 9 5.03 4.43 58.76
N GLY A 10 5.48 5.46 59.48
CA GLY A 10 6.64 6.27 59.13
C GLY A 10 6.45 7.14 57.88
N THR A 11 5.21 7.27 57.36
CA THR A 11 4.95 8.03 56.13
C THR A 11 4.88 9.53 56.40
N LEU A 12 5.67 10.31 55.66
CA LEU A 12 5.66 11.77 55.66
C LEU A 12 4.85 12.29 54.46
N LEU A 13 3.78 13.03 54.75
CA LEU A 13 2.92 13.66 53.76
C LEU A 13 3.06 15.19 53.84
N VAL A 14 3.07 15.85 52.69
CA VAL A 14 2.99 17.31 52.58
C VAL A 14 1.70 17.66 51.87
N ASN A 15 0.86 18.47 52.50
CA ASN A 15 -0.50 18.80 52.06
C ASN A 15 -1.34 17.55 51.74
N GLY A 16 -1.17 16.47 52.52
CA GLY A 16 -1.89 15.20 52.34
C GLY A 16 -1.32 14.28 51.26
N LEU A 17 -0.24 14.66 50.56
CA LEU A 17 0.38 13.87 49.49
C LEU A 17 1.74 13.29 49.92
N PRO A 18 2.06 12.04 49.56
CA PRO A 18 3.34 11.44 49.87
C PRO A 18 4.49 12.11 49.10
N LEU A 19 5.67 12.14 49.72
CA LEU A 19 6.90 12.67 49.14
C LEU A 19 7.70 11.60 48.37
N ASP A 20 7.02 10.73 47.65
CA ASP A 20 7.63 9.62 46.92
C ASP A 20 7.48 9.84 45.41
N GLN A 21 6.85 8.89 44.71
CA GLN A 21 6.60 8.98 43.28
C GLN A 21 5.35 9.80 43.01
N PRO A 22 5.26 10.45 41.83
CA PRO A 22 4.04 11.13 41.46
C PRO A 22 2.86 10.14 41.39
N PRO A 23 1.62 10.62 41.58
CA PRO A 23 0.43 9.78 41.54
C PRO A 23 0.37 8.91 40.28
N ARG A 24 -0.31 7.76 40.39
CA ARG A 24 -0.39 6.77 39.30
C ARG A 24 -0.90 7.39 37.99
N SER A 25 -1.81 8.37 38.06
CA SER A 25 -2.33 9.10 36.90
C SER A 25 -1.24 9.79 36.07
N TYR A 26 -0.18 10.32 36.70
CA TYR A 26 0.94 10.93 35.99
C TYR A 26 1.86 9.87 35.38
N ARG A 27 2.16 8.81 36.16
CA ARG A 27 3.06 7.72 35.74
C ARG A 27 2.50 6.90 34.59
N GLN A 28 1.18 6.90 34.41
CA GLN A 28 0.51 6.22 33.30
C GLN A 28 0.47 7.05 32.01
N CYS A 29 0.80 8.35 32.06
CA CYS A 29 0.89 9.15 30.84
C CYS A 29 2.10 8.68 29.99
N PRO A 30 1.93 8.43 28.68
CA PRO A 30 3.03 7.97 27.81
C PRO A 30 4.27 8.90 27.81
N MET A 31 4.04 10.21 27.94
CA MET A 31 5.11 11.22 28.02
C MET A 31 5.98 11.04 29.27
N TYR A 32 5.42 10.57 30.39
CA TYR A 32 6.18 10.32 31.62
C TYR A 32 7.26 9.26 31.38
N SER A 33 6.87 8.12 30.80
CA SER A 33 7.79 7.03 30.45
C SER A 33 8.81 7.47 29.39
N THR A 34 8.41 8.33 28.45
CA THR A 34 9.32 8.87 27.43
C THR A 34 10.44 9.71 28.06
N LEU A 35 10.10 10.58 29.02
CA LEU A 35 11.05 11.51 29.64
C LEU A 35 11.92 10.86 30.70
N PHE A 36 11.32 10.07 31.60
CA PHE A 36 12.01 9.54 32.78
C PHE A 36 12.42 8.08 32.62
N ARG A 37 11.94 7.39 31.57
CA ARG A 37 12.20 5.97 31.31
C ARG A 37 11.87 5.11 32.54
N HIS A 38 12.87 4.39 33.05
CA HIS A 38 12.77 3.53 34.22
C HIS A 38 13.25 4.21 35.51
N ALA A 39 13.53 5.52 35.48
CA ALA A 39 14.01 6.24 36.65
C ALA A 39 12.89 6.40 37.69
N ALA A 40 13.21 6.08 38.95
CA ALA A 40 12.34 6.39 40.09
C ALA A 40 12.45 7.89 40.40
N VAL A 41 11.51 8.67 39.88
CA VAL A 41 11.44 10.12 40.10
C VAL A 41 10.72 10.41 41.40
N GLU A 42 11.47 10.94 42.38
CA GLU A 42 10.88 11.44 43.62
C GLU A 42 10.41 12.89 43.44
N VAL A 43 9.18 13.17 43.89
CA VAL A 43 8.55 14.49 43.80
C VAL A 43 8.17 15.04 45.17
N MET A 44 7.94 16.35 45.19
CA MET A 44 7.35 17.09 46.29
C MET A 44 6.25 18.01 45.74
N PRO A 45 5.20 18.32 46.52
CA PRO A 45 4.20 19.30 46.10
C PRO A 45 4.82 20.66 45.79
N CYS A 46 4.35 21.34 44.74
CA CYS A 46 4.78 22.70 44.40
C CYS A 46 3.57 23.63 44.20
N MET A 47 3.80 24.94 44.29
CA MET A 47 2.74 25.97 44.20
C MET A 47 2.76 26.70 42.84
N ALA A 48 3.41 26.11 41.84
CA ALA A 48 3.51 26.74 40.52
C ALA A 48 2.17 26.61 39.76
N PRO A 49 1.63 27.68 39.15
CA PRO A 49 0.36 27.60 38.45
C PRO A 49 0.36 26.51 37.36
N GLY A 50 -0.56 25.56 37.46
CA GLY A 50 -0.69 24.43 36.52
C GLY A 50 0.25 23.25 36.78
N PHE A 51 1.06 23.29 37.84
CA PHE A 51 1.96 22.20 38.22
C PHE A 51 1.77 21.87 39.70
N ASP A 52 1.43 20.61 39.97
CA ASP A 52 1.13 20.13 41.32
C ASP A 52 2.38 19.61 42.03
N PHE A 53 3.38 19.18 41.25
CA PHE A 53 4.58 18.51 41.74
C PHE A 53 5.85 19.12 41.15
N SER A 54 6.94 19.05 41.92
CA SER A 54 8.30 19.32 41.46
C SER A 54 9.21 18.17 41.86
N THR A 55 10.21 17.84 41.06
CA THR A 55 11.21 16.82 41.41
C THR A 55 12.03 17.28 42.61
N LYS A 56 12.37 16.33 43.50
CA LYS A 56 13.26 16.60 44.65
C LYS A 56 14.71 16.76 44.24
N ARG A 57 15.13 15.96 43.24
CA ARG A 57 16.47 15.98 42.66
C ARG A 57 16.40 16.58 41.26
N SER A 58 17.51 17.15 40.81
CA SER A 58 17.64 17.59 39.44
C SER A 58 17.67 16.38 38.49
N PHE A 59 17.27 16.59 37.23
CA PHE A 59 17.19 15.55 36.21
C PHE A 59 17.77 16.06 34.88
N GLY A 60 18.28 15.15 34.04
CA GLY A 60 18.57 15.43 32.63
C GLY A 60 19.56 16.58 32.37
N GLY A 61 20.61 16.73 33.18
CA GLY A 61 21.57 17.83 33.06
C GLY A 61 21.27 19.01 33.98
N ASP A 62 20.90 18.71 35.23
CA ASP A 62 20.63 19.66 36.33
C ASP A 62 19.35 20.49 36.23
N TYR A 63 18.30 19.96 35.60
CA TYR A 63 16.99 20.62 35.60
C TYR A 63 16.17 20.27 36.83
N ALA A 64 15.58 21.29 37.47
CA ALA A 64 14.42 21.08 38.34
C ALA A 64 13.18 20.89 37.46
N VAL A 65 12.45 19.78 37.64
CA VAL A 65 11.33 19.43 36.75
C VAL A 65 10.01 19.55 37.49
N GLN A 66 9.09 20.36 36.96
CA GLN A 66 7.73 20.52 37.46
C GLN A 66 6.78 19.69 36.61
N LEU A 67 5.84 19.02 37.27
CA LEU A 67 4.85 18.14 36.67
C LEU A 67 3.43 18.61 37.01
N GLY A 68 2.60 18.71 35.98
CA GLY A 68 1.18 19.01 36.07
C GLY A 68 0.37 18.00 35.28
N LEU A 69 -0.92 17.91 35.55
CA LEU A 69 -1.84 17.07 34.78
C LEU A 69 -3.06 17.90 34.39
N LYS A 70 -3.33 17.97 33.08
CA LYS A 70 -4.49 18.69 32.55
C LYS A 70 -5.18 17.84 31.50
N ASP A 71 -6.47 17.59 31.68
CA ASP A 71 -7.30 16.79 30.76
C ASP A 71 -6.69 15.41 30.43
N GLY A 72 -5.99 14.80 31.39
CA GLY A 72 -5.30 13.51 31.23
C GLY A 72 -3.93 13.59 30.55
N GLU A 73 -3.47 14.79 30.17
CA GLU A 73 -2.16 15.01 29.56
C GLU A 73 -1.14 15.54 30.57
N LEU A 74 0.08 14.99 30.48
CA LEU A 74 1.18 15.40 31.33
C LEU A 74 1.76 16.73 30.87
N LEU A 75 1.69 17.73 31.73
CA LEU A 75 2.40 19.00 31.59
C LEU A 75 3.78 18.85 32.24
N VAL A 76 4.84 19.23 31.51
CA VAL A 76 6.21 19.16 32.01
C VAL A 76 6.92 20.47 31.75
N ARG A 77 7.49 21.03 32.81
CA ARG A 77 8.37 22.20 32.74
C ARG A 77 9.72 21.83 33.35
N ALA A 78 10.82 22.12 32.66
CA ALA A 78 12.17 21.92 33.14
C ALA A 78 12.87 23.28 33.28
N GLN A 79 13.45 23.55 34.44
CA GLN A 79 14.12 24.82 34.74
C GLN A 79 15.56 24.60 35.20
N LYS A 80 16.49 25.36 34.62
CA LYS A 80 17.90 25.42 35.03
C LYS A 80 18.37 26.87 34.98
N GLY A 81 18.51 27.49 36.14
CA GLY A 81 18.72 28.94 36.24
C GLY A 81 17.57 29.69 35.54
N ASP A 82 17.92 30.56 34.59
CA ASP A 82 16.96 31.34 33.80
C ASP A 82 16.42 30.59 32.57
N GLN A 83 16.95 29.40 32.26
CA GLN A 83 16.46 28.59 31.15
C GLN A 83 15.23 27.81 31.58
N VAL A 84 14.11 28.07 30.91
CA VAL A 84 12.84 27.37 31.12
C VAL A 84 12.43 26.69 29.83
N PHE A 85 12.22 25.37 29.93
CA PHE A 85 11.71 24.55 28.85
C PHE A 85 10.34 23.97 29.21
N GLU A 86 9.40 23.97 28.28
CA GLU A 86 8.10 23.32 28.46
C GLU A 86 7.84 22.31 27.35
N VAL A 87 7.27 21.15 27.71
CA VAL A 87 6.92 20.14 26.71
C VAL A 87 5.66 20.55 25.96
N ILE A 88 5.74 20.60 24.63
CA ILE A 88 4.61 20.80 23.74
C ILE A 88 4.04 19.44 23.34
N PRO A 89 2.72 19.27 23.36
CA PRO A 89 2.12 18.02 22.91
C PRO A 89 2.37 17.72 21.42
N PRO A 90 2.71 16.47 21.06
CA PRO A 90 3.02 16.09 19.68
C PRO A 90 1.92 16.39 18.68
N ARG A 91 0.64 16.35 19.09
CA ARG A 91 -0.52 16.62 18.21
C ARG A 91 -0.45 17.99 17.53
N LEU A 92 0.25 18.96 18.12
CA LEU A 92 0.42 20.30 17.57
C LEU A 92 1.42 20.35 16.41
N MET A 93 2.20 19.28 16.18
CA MET A 93 3.19 19.17 15.11
C MET A 93 2.65 18.49 13.84
N GLY A 94 1.33 18.38 13.69
CA GLY A 94 0.68 17.72 12.54
C GLY A 94 0.88 18.40 11.17
N ALA A 95 1.55 19.56 11.13
CA ALA A 95 1.96 20.22 9.88
C ALA A 95 3.20 19.57 9.22
N TYR A 96 3.88 18.66 9.93
CA TYR A 96 5.12 18.00 9.50
C TYR A 96 4.95 16.48 9.39
N PRO A 97 5.83 15.78 8.65
CA PRO A 97 5.82 14.32 8.54
C PRO A 97 5.81 13.60 9.90
N SER A 98 5.21 12.41 9.96
CA SER A 98 5.01 11.63 11.20
C SER A 98 6.29 11.46 12.01
N HIS A 99 7.44 11.25 11.36
CA HIS A 99 8.75 11.19 12.02
C HIS A 99 9.02 12.41 12.94
N PHE A 100 8.66 13.62 12.51
CA PHE A 100 8.87 14.83 13.32
C PHE A 100 7.88 14.97 14.49
N GLN A 101 6.79 14.21 14.46
CA GLN A 101 5.78 14.15 15.52
C GLN A 101 6.06 12.99 16.49
N ASP A 102 6.40 11.82 15.97
CA ASP A 102 6.39 10.57 16.71
C ASP A 102 7.75 10.23 17.33
N ASP A 103 8.87 10.69 16.75
CA ASP A 103 10.21 10.29 17.21
C ASP A 103 10.87 11.32 18.13
N TYR A 104 10.22 12.47 18.33
CA TYR A 104 10.73 13.60 19.10
C TYR A 104 9.86 13.94 20.32
N VAL A 105 10.52 14.48 21.34
CA VAL A 105 9.94 15.31 22.38
C VAL A 105 10.15 16.78 21.99
N HIS A 106 9.06 17.54 21.99
CA HIS A 106 9.07 18.94 21.57
C HIS A 106 9.19 19.85 22.79
N TRP A 107 10.35 20.49 22.95
CA TRP A 107 10.63 21.39 24.07
C TRP A 107 10.57 22.86 23.63
N LEU A 108 9.61 23.62 24.13
CA LEU A 108 9.56 25.06 24.01
C LEU A 108 10.62 25.70 24.92
N ASP A 109 11.66 26.28 24.33
CA ASP A 109 12.59 27.15 25.01
C ASP A 109 11.96 28.54 25.14
N GLN A 110 11.48 28.89 26.34
CA GLN A 110 10.80 30.16 26.58
C GLN A 110 11.75 31.37 26.42
N SER A 111 13.04 31.18 26.70
CA SER A 111 14.02 32.26 26.64
C SER A 111 14.32 32.68 25.19
N ARG A 112 14.36 31.70 24.29
CA ARG A 112 14.66 31.92 22.86
C ARG A 112 13.42 31.97 21.98
N ASN A 113 12.25 31.62 22.54
CA ASN A 113 10.99 31.47 21.81
C ASN A 113 11.11 30.53 20.59
N ILE A 114 11.69 29.35 20.83
CA ILE A 114 11.88 28.30 19.83
C ILE A 114 11.40 26.96 20.36
N VAL A 115 11.03 26.04 19.47
CA VAL A 115 10.74 24.65 19.85
C VAL A 115 11.88 23.75 19.38
N GLN A 116 12.51 23.06 20.31
CA GLN A 116 13.56 22.07 20.06
C GLN A 116 12.95 20.68 19.95
N PHE A 117 13.22 20.00 18.85
CA PHE A 117 12.81 18.63 18.61
C PHE A 117 13.96 17.74 19.07
N ARG A 118 13.86 17.22 20.30
CA ARG A 118 14.86 16.32 20.90
C ARG A 118 14.40 14.88 20.75
N LEU A 119 15.29 13.97 20.34
CA LEU A 119 14.89 12.58 20.10
C LEU A 119 14.35 11.93 21.38
N LYS A 120 13.32 11.09 21.28
CA LYS A 120 12.82 10.30 22.43
C LYS A 120 13.88 9.38 23.03
N SER A 121 14.86 8.96 22.22
CA SER A 121 16.04 8.19 22.65
C SER A 121 17.08 9.01 23.41
N ASP A 122 16.94 10.34 23.51
CA ASP A 122 17.77 11.22 24.33
C ASP A 122 17.07 12.57 24.60
N PRO A 123 15.95 12.58 25.36
CA PRO A 123 15.02 13.72 25.39
C PRO A 123 15.55 14.92 26.17
N TRP A 124 16.62 14.74 26.94
CA TRP A 124 17.23 15.77 27.79
C TRP A 124 18.46 16.43 27.16
N ASN A 125 18.91 15.96 26.00
CA ASN A 125 20.08 16.50 25.33
C ASN A 125 19.78 17.84 24.65
N THR A 126 20.46 18.89 25.12
CA THR A 126 20.26 20.27 24.67
C THR A 126 21.31 20.77 23.69
N VAL A 127 22.38 20.00 23.47
CA VAL A 127 23.59 20.45 22.76
C VAL A 127 23.81 19.71 21.44
N SER A 128 23.01 18.68 21.16
CA SER A 128 23.20 17.92 19.93
C SER A 128 23.07 18.80 18.67
N PRO A 129 24.06 18.78 17.76
CA PRO A 129 23.98 19.49 16.48
C PRO A 129 22.89 18.91 15.56
N SER A 130 22.32 17.74 15.91
CA SER A 130 21.24 17.10 15.16
C SER A 130 19.83 17.59 15.51
N ILE A 131 19.69 18.53 16.46
CA ILE A 131 18.38 19.03 16.93
C ILE A 131 17.72 19.88 15.83
N TRP A 132 16.50 19.51 15.46
CA TRP A 132 15.65 20.37 14.66
C TRP A 132 15.03 21.46 15.53
N THR A 133 15.02 22.68 15.03
CA THR A 133 14.51 23.85 15.74
C THR A 133 13.41 24.51 14.94
N LEU A 134 12.24 24.69 15.55
CA LEU A 134 11.13 25.47 15.02
C LEU A 134 11.23 26.89 15.57
N SER A 135 11.39 27.86 14.69
CA SER A 135 11.49 29.28 15.05
C SER A 135 10.68 30.15 14.10
N ALA A 136 10.28 31.34 14.57
CA ALA A 136 9.64 32.34 13.73
C ALA A 136 10.65 32.89 12.71
N ILE A 137 10.24 33.01 11.45
CA ILE A 137 11.07 33.65 10.43
C ILE A 137 11.00 35.17 10.61
N PRO A 138 12.13 35.89 10.77
CA PRO A 138 12.11 37.34 10.89
C PRO A 138 11.38 38.02 9.73
N GLY A 139 10.48 38.94 10.04
CA GLY A 139 9.70 39.70 9.05
C GLY A 139 8.54 38.95 8.40
N LEU A 140 8.30 37.67 8.75
CA LEU A 140 7.17 36.89 8.25
C LEU A 140 6.34 36.33 9.42
N SER A 141 5.02 36.31 9.28
CA SER A 141 4.11 35.61 10.21
C SER A 141 4.13 34.09 9.97
N LYS A 142 5.32 33.50 9.84
CA LYS A 142 5.52 32.08 9.52
C LYS A 142 6.61 31.49 10.40
N TRP A 143 6.43 30.22 10.76
CA TRP A 143 7.42 29.42 11.47
C TRP A 143 8.15 28.49 10.51
N GLN A 144 9.42 28.20 10.80
CA GLN A 144 10.24 27.29 10.02
C GLN A 144 10.91 26.27 10.93
N LEU A 145 10.80 25.00 10.56
CA LEU A 145 11.54 23.91 11.16
C LEU A 145 12.86 23.74 10.41
N ALA A 146 13.98 23.97 11.07
CA ALA A 146 15.31 23.95 10.45
C ALA A 146 16.35 23.23 11.31
N LYS A 147 17.40 22.74 10.65
CA LYS A 147 18.58 22.13 11.27
C LYS A 147 19.79 22.49 10.42
N GLY A 148 20.66 23.36 10.95
CA GLY A 148 21.75 23.97 10.19
C GLY A 148 21.23 24.56 8.88
N GLU A 149 21.81 24.12 7.76
CA GLU A 149 21.46 24.58 6.41
C GLU A 149 20.25 23.87 5.80
N SER A 150 19.54 23.04 6.57
CA SER A 150 18.35 22.31 6.10
C SER A 150 17.07 22.89 6.70
N ALA A 151 16.00 22.93 5.91
CA ALA A 151 14.66 23.30 6.36
C ALA A 151 13.62 22.27 5.91
N VAL A 152 12.66 21.96 6.77
CA VAL A 152 11.58 21.02 6.45
C VAL A 152 10.43 21.78 5.79
N ALA A 153 10.00 21.33 4.62
CA ALA A 153 8.78 21.81 4.01
C ALA A 153 7.57 21.14 4.69
N GLY A 154 6.62 21.96 5.17
CA GLY A 154 5.38 21.46 5.77
C GLY A 154 4.55 20.69 4.75
N ILE A 155 3.80 19.68 5.22
CA ILE A 155 2.98 18.79 4.38
C ILE A 155 1.93 19.60 3.58
N SER A 156 1.42 20.69 4.16
CA SER A 156 0.44 21.58 3.54
C SER A 156 1.05 22.60 2.56
N SER A 157 2.35 22.53 2.26
CA SER A 157 2.95 23.37 1.23
C SER A 157 2.48 22.93 -0.17
N LYS A 158 2.45 23.86 -1.14
CA LYS A 158 2.07 23.53 -2.53
C LYS A 158 3.00 22.46 -3.12
N THR A 159 4.30 22.61 -2.89
CA THR A 159 5.34 21.68 -3.36
C THR A 159 5.17 20.30 -2.72
N SER A 160 5.02 20.21 -1.40
CA SER A 160 4.83 18.93 -0.71
C SER A 160 3.55 18.21 -1.14
N ARG A 161 2.43 18.93 -1.37
CA ARG A 161 1.20 18.32 -1.91
C ARG A 161 1.41 17.76 -3.33
N HIS A 162 2.14 18.47 -4.17
CA HIS A 162 2.40 18.01 -5.53
C HIS A 162 3.29 16.77 -5.53
N ILE A 163 4.38 16.79 -4.76
CA ILE A 163 5.24 15.62 -4.55
C ILE A 163 4.44 14.44 -3.99
N ALA A 164 3.58 14.68 -2.99
CA ALA A 164 2.74 13.64 -2.42
C ALA A 164 1.76 13.06 -3.45
N SER A 165 1.26 13.85 -4.41
CA SER A 165 0.43 13.32 -5.50
C SER A 165 1.19 12.43 -6.48
N ILE A 166 2.48 12.72 -6.72
CA ILE A 166 3.35 11.90 -7.57
C ILE A 166 3.71 10.59 -6.86
N LEU A 167 4.03 10.67 -5.57
CA LEU A 167 4.44 9.54 -4.74
C LEU A 167 3.29 8.80 -4.06
N ASP A 168 2.04 9.23 -4.29
CA ASP A 168 0.82 8.59 -3.79
C ASP A 168 0.79 7.07 -4.04
N PRO A 169 1.27 6.54 -5.18
CA PRO A 169 1.33 5.09 -5.41
C PRO A 169 2.13 4.30 -4.37
N LEU A 170 3.08 4.93 -3.67
CA LEU A 170 4.01 4.30 -2.74
C LEU A 170 3.86 4.77 -1.29
N ALA A 171 3.53 6.05 -1.06
CA ALA A 171 3.60 6.63 0.28
C ALA A 171 2.45 7.60 0.57
N GLU A 172 2.02 7.62 1.83
CA GLU A 172 1.12 8.65 2.34
C GLU A 172 1.87 9.97 2.58
N PRO A 173 1.22 11.15 2.49
CA PRO A 173 1.89 12.44 2.66
C PRO A 173 2.67 12.59 3.97
N ARG A 174 2.22 11.93 5.04
CA ARG A 174 2.89 11.95 6.35
C ARG A 174 4.17 11.12 6.41
N ALA A 175 4.36 10.19 5.49
CA ALA A 175 5.57 9.38 5.37
C ALA A 175 6.65 10.01 4.46
N ILE A 176 6.31 11.10 3.76
CA ILE A 176 7.20 11.77 2.80
C ILE A 176 7.92 12.93 3.49
N HIS A 177 9.25 12.87 3.52
CA HIS A 177 10.11 13.91 4.06
C HIS A 177 10.56 14.84 2.95
N SER A 178 10.14 16.11 2.99
CA SER A 178 10.61 17.14 2.07
C SER A 178 11.57 18.08 2.79
N ILE A 179 12.87 17.94 2.55
CA ILE A 179 13.94 18.70 3.22
C ILE A 179 14.67 19.57 2.20
N PHE A 180 14.53 20.88 2.35
CA PHE A 180 15.19 21.86 1.50
C PHE A 180 16.59 22.20 2.04
N GLN A 181 17.61 22.05 1.22
CA GLN A 181 18.99 22.41 1.54
C GLN A 181 19.29 23.83 1.03
N LYS A 182 19.60 24.75 1.94
CA LYS A 182 19.80 26.18 1.68
C LYS A 182 21.17 26.51 1.10
N SER A 183 22.19 25.74 1.48
CA SER A 183 23.60 26.01 1.15
C SER A 183 24.19 24.94 0.23
N GLY A 184 24.90 25.41 -0.81
CA GLY A 184 25.52 24.61 -1.88
C GLY A 184 25.47 25.36 -3.22
N PRO A 185 26.26 24.95 -4.23
CA PRO A 185 26.21 25.54 -5.56
C PRO A 185 24.84 25.37 -6.24
N GLU A 186 24.07 24.37 -5.82
CA GLU A 186 22.70 24.14 -6.26
C GLU A 186 21.79 23.91 -5.04
N GLN A 187 20.82 24.80 -4.87
CA GLN A 187 19.73 24.59 -3.92
C GLN A 187 18.89 23.40 -4.39
N ARG A 188 18.71 22.41 -3.52
CA ARG A 188 17.99 21.18 -3.83
C ARG A 188 16.99 20.85 -2.74
N LEU A 189 15.85 20.32 -3.16
CA LEU A 189 14.86 19.71 -2.28
C LEU A 189 15.08 18.20 -2.28
N HIS A 190 15.40 17.66 -1.11
CA HIS A 190 15.47 16.24 -0.85
C HIS A 190 14.08 15.72 -0.50
N VAL A 191 13.62 14.71 -1.21
CA VAL A 191 12.34 14.06 -0.97
C VAL A 191 12.61 12.62 -0.61
N ASP A 192 12.41 12.24 0.63
CA ASP A 192 12.70 10.89 1.11
C ASP A 192 11.42 10.19 1.60
N VAL A 193 11.30 8.90 1.31
CA VAL A 193 10.35 8.00 1.96
C VAL A 193 11.17 7.00 2.78
N PRO A 194 11.50 7.31 4.03
CA PRO A 194 12.50 6.55 4.79
C PRO A 194 12.12 5.08 4.97
N THR A 195 10.84 4.78 5.15
CA THR A 195 10.32 3.42 5.35
C THR A 195 10.50 2.52 4.12
N LEU A 196 10.66 3.12 2.93
CA LEU A 196 10.85 2.39 1.68
C LEU A 196 12.28 2.49 1.14
N HIS A 197 13.16 3.25 1.80
CA HIS A 197 14.51 3.55 1.32
C HIS A 197 14.54 4.10 -0.12
N ILE A 198 13.54 4.92 -0.47
CA ILE A 198 13.48 5.61 -1.76
C ILE A 198 13.63 7.11 -1.52
N GLY A 199 14.46 7.74 -2.34
CA GLY A 199 14.75 9.16 -2.26
C GLY A 199 14.79 9.79 -3.64
N PHE A 200 14.42 11.07 -3.67
CA PHE A 200 14.45 11.89 -4.86
C PHE A 200 15.09 13.24 -4.59
N LEU A 201 15.58 13.87 -5.65
CA LEU A 201 16.15 15.21 -5.66
C LEU A 201 15.38 16.07 -6.65
N LEU A 202 14.99 17.25 -6.21
CA LEU A 202 14.45 18.28 -7.07
C LEU A 202 15.36 19.50 -7.02
N SER A 203 16.06 19.74 -8.13
CA SER A 203 16.96 20.89 -8.29
C SER A 203 16.18 22.18 -8.49
N SER A 204 16.74 23.29 -8.01
CA SER A 204 16.14 24.62 -8.22
C SER A 204 15.91 24.90 -9.71
N ARG A 205 14.72 25.42 -10.05
CA ARG A 205 14.27 25.71 -11.42
C ARG A 205 14.09 24.50 -12.33
N SER A 206 14.21 23.27 -11.83
CA SER A 206 13.86 22.05 -12.54
C SER A 206 12.46 21.58 -12.15
N SER A 207 11.77 20.91 -13.08
CA SER A 207 10.56 20.13 -12.81
C SER A 207 10.84 18.63 -12.73
N MET A 208 12.09 18.22 -12.97
CA MET A 208 12.48 16.81 -12.99
C MET A 208 12.78 16.34 -11.57
N LEU A 209 12.03 15.33 -11.13
CA LEU A 209 12.24 14.66 -9.86
C LEU A 209 13.21 13.48 -10.07
N GLU A 210 14.49 13.72 -9.79
CA GLU A 210 15.59 12.76 -10.01
C GLU A 210 15.62 11.70 -8.90
N SER A 211 15.73 10.42 -9.26
CA SER A 211 15.90 9.34 -8.28
C SER A 211 17.32 9.34 -7.70
N ARG A 212 17.44 9.07 -6.39
CA ARG A 212 18.73 8.95 -5.71
C ARG A 212 19.32 7.54 -5.83
N GLU A 213 18.45 6.53 -5.82
CA GLU A 213 18.81 5.12 -5.91
C GLU A 213 19.16 4.74 -7.35
N TYR A 214 18.43 5.30 -8.33
CA TYR A 214 18.65 5.06 -9.75
C TYR A 214 19.18 6.32 -10.43
N ARG A 215 20.52 6.44 -10.43
CA ARG A 215 21.22 7.61 -10.99
C ARG A 215 20.82 7.85 -12.45
N SER A 216 20.74 9.12 -12.82
CA SER A 216 20.35 9.58 -14.16
C SER A 216 18.92 9.20 -14.57
N MET A 217 18.08 8.78 -13.62
CA MET A 217 16.66 8.50 -13.86
C MET A 217 15.80 9.55 -13.17
N VAL A 218 14.74 9.97 -13.84
CA VAL A 218 13.75 10.93 -13.34
C VAL A 218 12.37 10.29 -13.37
N VAL A 219 11.46 10.75 -12.52
CA VAL A 219 10.05 10.33 -12.61
C VAL A 219 9.50 10.70 -13.99
N ASP A 220 8.89 9.73 -14.65
CA ASP A 220 8.32 9.91 -15.98
C ASP A 220 6.95 10.59 -15.90
N ASP A 221 6.68 11.53 -16.80
CA ASP A 221 5.36 12.14 -16.92
C ASP A 221 4.34 11.14 -17.48
N ASP A 222 4.81 10.20 -18.31
CA ASP A 222 4.03 9.04 -18.74
C ASP A 222 4.21 7.89 -17.75
N GLN A 223 3.14 7.55 -17.03
CA GLN A 223 3.11 6.44 -16.08
C GLN A 223 2.59 5.12 -16.72
N GLY A 224 2.40 5.11 -18.04
CA GLY A 224 2.05 3.94 -18.83
C GLY A 224 3.29 3.10 -19.17
N VAL A 225 3.21 1.78 -18.92
CA VAL A 225 4.30 0.83 -19.19
C VAL A 225 4.05 0.00 -20.46
N GLY A 226 2.79 -0.08 -20.89
CA GLY A 226 2.34 -0.98 -21.96
C GLY A 226 1.94 -2.37 -21.48
N THR A 227 2.01 -2.63 -20.17
CA THR A 227 1.48 -3.83 -19.49
C THR A 227 1.02 -3.44 -18.07
N LEU A 228 0.42 -4.39 -17.33
CA LEU A 228 -0.16 -4.16 -16.00
C LEU A 228 -1.21 -3.04 -16.02
N VAL A 229 -2.03 -3.03 -17.07
CA VAL A 229 -3.05 -2.00 -17.28
C VAL A 229 -4.09 -2.09 -16.18
N GLY A 230 -4.18 -1.04 -15.37
CA GLY A 230 -5.05 -0.99 -14.19
C GLY A 230 -4.31 -0.99 -12.85
N LEU A 231 -3.02 -1.37 -12.84
CA LEU A 231 -2.17 -1.21 -11.65
C LEU A 231 -1.90 0.28 -11.39
N LYS A 232 -2.41 0.79 -10.27
CA LYS A 232 -2.24 2.19 -9.83
C LYS A 232 -1.05 2.37 -8.90
N SER A 233 -0.76 1.38 -8.07
CA SER A 233 0.39 1.39 -7.16
C SER A 233 1.67 1.05 -7.91
N LYS A 234 2.19 2.00 -8.70
CA LYS A 234 3.50 1.91 -9.37
C LYS A 234 4.02 3.30 -9.73
N ILE A 235 5.34 3.44 -9.88
CA ILE A 235 5.97 4.66 -10.41
C ILE A 235 6.91 4.30 -11.55
N VAL A 236 6.80 4.97 -12.69
CA VAL A 236 7.72 4.82 -13.83
C VAL A 236 8.79 5.90 -13.80
N LEU A 237 10.03 5.49 -14.05
CA LEU A 237 11.18 6.35 -14.24
C LEU A 237 11.68 6.27 -15.70
N LYS A 238 12.23 7.38 -16.20
CA LYS A 238 12.90 7.47 -17.50
C LYS A 238 14.31 8.05 -17.35
N PRO A 239 15.21 7.81 -18.31
CA PRO A 239 16.51 8.49 -18.32
C PRO A 239 16.36 10.01 -18.45
N ALA A 240 17.09 10.79 -17.64
CA ALA A 240 16.98 12.25 -17.58
C ALA A 240 17.23 12.96 -18.93
N ASN A 241 18.09 12.38 -19.77
CA ASN A 241 18.54 12.97 -21.04
C ASN A 241 17.68 12.56 -22.25
N THR A 242 16.52 11.93 -22.03
CA THR A 242 15.66 11.44 -23.12
C THR A 242 14.46 12.35 -23.32
N ASN A 243 14.39 12.98 -24.50
CA ASN A 243 13.28 13.81 -24.92
C ASN A 243 12.32 12.97 -25.78
N GLY A 244 11.42 12.23 -25.15
CA GLY A 244 10.37 11.50 -25.85
C GLY A 244 9.70 10.41 -24.99
N PRO A 245 8.42 10.10 -25.21
CA PRO A 245 7.67 9.17 -24.37
C PRO A 245 8.07 7.68 -24.51
N HIS A 246 9.04 7.34 -25.38
CA HIS A 246 9.38 5.94 -25.70
C HIS A 246 10.88 5.74 -25.97
N SER A 247 11.73 6.70 -25.63
CA SER A 247 13.16 6.65 -25.89
C SER A 247 13.94 6.27 -24.62
N GLY A 248 14.48 5.06 -24.58
CA GLY A 248 15.46 4.63 -23.58
C GLY A 248 14.94 3.61 -22.55
N ASN A 249 15.89 3.13 -21.75
CA ASN A 249 15.69 2.09 -20.73
C ASN A 249 14.83 2.61 -19.58
N ARG A 250 13.51 2.63 -19.74
CA ARG A 250 12.55 2.98 -18.67
C ARG A 250 12.59 1.94 -17.56
N MET A 251 12.21 2.36 -16.36
CA MET A 251 12.21 1.52 -15.17
C MET A 251 10.90 1.66 -14.42
N LEU A 252 10.37 0.55 -13.95
CA LEU A 252 9.12 0.47 -13.23
C LEU A 252 9.40 0.13 -11.76
N LEU A 253 9.01 1.02 -10.87
CA LEU A 253 8.98 0.78 -9.43
C LEU A 253 7.63 0.17 -9.03
N VAL A 254 7.66 -1.06 -8.51
CA VAL A 254 6.47 -1.81 -8.07
C VAL A 254 6.58 -2.13 -6.57
N PRO A 255 5.66 -1.66 -5.73
CA PRO A 255 5.60 -2.05 -4.33
C PRO A 255 5.04 -3.47 -4.18
N GLU A 256 5.75 -4.29 -3.40
CA GLU A 256 5.26 -5.56 -2.88
C GLU A 256 4.59 -5.33 -1.53
N SER A 257 3.34 -5.78 -1.42
CA SER A 257 2.54 -5.63 -0.21
C SER A 257 1.76 -6.90 0.09
N GLU A 258 1.61 -7.19 1.39
CA GLU A 258 0.79 -8.31 1.85
C GLU A 258 -0.69 -8.15 1.51
N SER A 259 -1.17 -6.91 1.36
CA SER A 259 -2.57 -6.61 1.08
C SER A 259 -2.73 -5.86 -0.23
N ILE A 260 -3.47 -6.48 -1.15
CA ILE A 260 -3.85 -5.90 -2.44
C ILE A 260 -5.37 -5.71 -2.48
N SER A 261 -5.80 -4.53 -2.90
CA SER A 261 -7.19 -4.20 -3.18
C SER A 261 -7.40 -4.08 -4.68
N TYR A 262 -8.49 -4.69 -5.17
CA TYR A 262 -8.87 -4.62 -6.57
C TYR A 262 -10.39 -4.55 -6.75
N GLY A 263 -10.80 -3.99 -7.89
CA GLY A 263 -12.21 -3.94 -8.28
C GLY A 263 -12.40 -3.44 -9.70
N GLN A 264 -13.52 -3.81 -10.31
CA GLN A 264 -13.88 -3.34 -11.65
C GLN A 264 -14.18 -1.84 -11.64
N LYS A 265 -13.55 -1.08 -12.54
CA LYS A 265 -13.80 0.34 -12.74
C LYS A 265 -13.54 0.74 -14.19
N GLY A 266 -14.58 1.23 -14.88
CA GLY A 266 -14.43 1.72 -16.26
C GLY A 266 -13.97 0.63 -17.25
N GLY A 267 -14.54 -0.57 -17.14
CA GLY A 267 -14.30 -1.68 -18.07
C GLY A 267 -13.01 -2.49 -17.85
N HIS A 268 -12.16 -2.10 -16.90
CA HIS A 268 -10.96 -2.84 -16.51
C HIS A 268 -10.89 -2.99 -14.98
N VAL A 269 -10.02 -3.86 -14.49
CA VAL A 269 -9.75 -4.01 -13.06
C VAL A 269 -8.74 -2.95 -12.63
N VAL A 270 -9.04 -2.21 -11.56
CA VAL A 270 -8.09 -1.31 -10.91
C VAL A 270 -7.47 -2.03 -9.73
N VAL A 271 -6.13 -2.04 -9.66
CA VAL A 271 -5.36 -2.73 -8.62
C VAL A 271 -4.52 -1.71 -7.85
N THR A 272 -4.59 -1.76 -6.52
CA THR A 272 -3.88 -0.90 -5.57
C THR A 272 -3.32 -1.74 -4.43
N VAL A 273 -2.17 -1.35 -3.86
CA VAL A 273 -1.59 -2.00 -2.69
C VAL A 273 -1.81 -1.20 -1.42
N SER A 274 -1.80 -1.86 -0.27
CA SER A 274 -1.81 -1.21 1.04
C SER A 274 -0.45 -0.58 1.33
N LYS A 275 -0.38 0.77 1.30
CA LYS A 275 0.87 1.51 1.53
C LYS A 275 1.51 1.24 2.90
N ALA A 276 0.68 0.95 3.91
CA ALA A 276 1.13 0.65 5.27
C ALA A 276 1.77 -0.75 5.41
N GLN A 277 1.54 -1.63 4.44
CA GLN A 277 2.02 -3.02 4.45
C GLN A 277 2.95 -3.29 3.25
N ILE A 278 3.61 -2.25 2.73
CA ILE A 278 4.66 -2.44 1.71
C ILE A 278 5.88 -3.00 2.42
N SER A 279 6.32 -4.20 2.01
CA SER A 279 7.53 -4.84 2.53
C SER A 279 8.77 -4.41 1.74
N LYS A 280 8.60 -4.20 0.42
CA LYS A 280 9.69 -3.89 -0.49
C LYS A 280 9.17 -3.14 -1.72
N VAL A 281 10.02 -2.33 -2.34
CA VAL A 281 9.78 -1.81 -3.69
C VAL A 281 10.80 -2.40 -4.64
N HIS A 282 10.33 -3.01 -5.71
CA HIS A 282 11.15 -3.63 -6.74
C HIS A 282 11.28 -2.70 -7.93
N ALA A 283 12.46 -2.67 -8.54
CA ALA A 283 12.72 -1.92 -9.76
C ALA A 283 12.92 -2.87 -10.93
N LEU A 284 12.00 -2.79 -11.88
CA LEU A 284 11.96 -3.63 -13.07
C LEU A 284 12.41 -2.80 -14.26
N THR A 285 13.36 -3.31 -15.04
CA THR A 285 13.73 -2.67 -16.30
C THR A 285 12.69 -2.99 -17.36
N VAL A 286 12.24 -1.98 -18.08
CA VAL A 286 11.30 -2.14 -19.20
C VAL A 286 12.10 -2.41 -20.46
N ASP A 287 12.11 -3.66 -20.90
CA ASP A 287 12.79 -4.13 -22.11
C ASP A 287 11.75 -4.18 -23.24
N ALA A 288 11.65 -3.08 -23.97
CA ALA A 288 10.69 -2.93 -25.07
C ALA A 288 11.05 -3.78 -26.29
N ASP A 289 12.34 -4.06 -26.50
CA ASP A 289 12.83 -4.84 -27.64
C ASP A 289 12.45 -6.32 -27.50
N LEU A 290 12.54 -6.87 -26.29
CA LEU A 290 12.12 -8.24 -25.99
C LEU A 290 10.70 -8.33 -25.39
N GLY A 291 10.02 -7.20 -25.23
CA GLY A 291 8.64 -7.14 -24.75
C GLY A 291 8.46 -7.68 -23.34
N ARG A 292 9.36 -7.35 -22.39
CA ARG A 292 9.34 -7.93 -21.04
C ARG A 292 9.71 -6.94 -19.95
N LEU A 293 9.28 -7.26 -18.74
CA LEU A 293 9.76 -6.65 -17.51
C LEU A 293 10.88 -7.52 -16.95
N VAL A 294 12.07 -6.96 -16.83
CA VAL A 294 13.24 -7.67 -16.32
C VAL A 294 13.45 -7.28 -14.86
N ASP A 295 13.40 -8.28 -13.99
CA ASP A 295 13.76 -8.13 -12.58
C ASP A 295 15.21 -8.62 -12.35
N ASN A 296 15.87 -8.03 -11.36
CA ASN A 296 17.14 -8.50 -10.80
C ASN A 296 16.96 -9.20 -9.43
N GLY A 297 15.71 -9.33 -8.98
CA GLY A 297 15.34 -9.94 -7.70
C GLY A 297 14.31 -11.08 -7.85
N ASP A 298 13.56 -11.28 -6.77
CA ASP A 298 12.67 -12.42 -6.55
C ASP A 298 11.19 -12.00 -6.59
N ILE A 299 10.79 -11.19 -7.57
CA ILE A 299 9.40 -10.69 -7.70
C ILE A 299 8.50 -11.60 -8.54
N GLY A 300 9.05 -12.61 -9.22
CA GLY A 300 8.40 -13.19 -10.41
C GLY A 300 6.98 -13.72 -10.18
N LEU A 301 6.72 -14.41 -9.05
CA LEU A 301 5.38 -14.91 -8.71
C LEU A 301 4.42 -13.77 -8.32
N TYR A 302 4.89 -12.78 -7.58
CA TYR A 302 4.09 -11.60 -7.22
C TYR A 302 3.73 -10.79 -8.47
N LEU A 303 4.68 -10.60 -9.39
CA LEU A 303 4.45 -9.95 -10.67
C LEU A 303 3.47 -10.75 -11.55
N ALA A 304 3.57 -12.08 -11.57
CA ALA A 304 2.61 -12.94 -12.24
C ALA A 304 1.19 -12.74 -11.65
N TYR A 305 1.06 -12.68 -10.34
CA TYR A 305 -0.21 -12.37 -9.69
C TYR A 305 -0.77 -11.01 -10.11
N LEU A 306 0.06 -9.96 -10.18
CA LEU A 306 -0.37 -8.65 -10.68
C LEU A 306 -0.84 -8.71 -12.14
N HIS A 307 -0.13 -9.42 -13.02
CA HIS A 307 -0.56 -9.61 -14.41
C HIS A 307 -1.94 -10.30 -14.47
N ALA A 308 -2.17 -11.34 -13.68
CA ALA A 308 -3.45 -12.05 -13.63
C ALA A 308 -4.60 -11.10 -13.23
N LEU A 309 -4.40 -10.31 -12.17
CA LEU A 309 -5.39 -9.33 -11.71
C LEU A 309 -5.71 -8.28 -12.77
N THR A 310 -4.71 -7.83 -13.52
CA THR A 310 -4.85 -6.82 -14.59
C THR A 310 -5.21 -7.40 -15.96
N SER A 311 -5.56 -8.70 -16.05
CA SER A 311 -5.87 -9.34 -17.33
C SER A 311 -7.11 -8.74 -18.00
N PHE A 312 -7.05 -8.64 -19.33
CA PHE A 312 -8.10 -8.09 -20.17
C PHE A 312 -8.19 -8.85 -21.50
N CYS A 313 -9.25 -8.62 -22.28
CA CYS A 313 -9.45 -9.29 -23.57
C CYS A 313 -8.46 -8.86 -24.66
N LEU A 314 -7.88 -7.66 -24.50
CA LEU A 314 -6.83 -7.17 -25.39
C LEU A 314 -5.47 -7.54 -24.80
N VAL A 315 -4.54 -7.92 -25.67
CA VAL A 315 -3.15 -8.15 -25.30
C VAL A 315 -2.49 -6.84 -24.86
N ASP A 316 -1.59 -6.96 -23.89
CA ASP A 316 -0.74 -5.85 -23.47
C ASP A 316 0.23 -5.48 -24.58
N ARG A 317 0.43 -4.18 -24.81
CA ARG A 317 1.31 -3.68 -25.88
C ARG A 317 2.76 -4.08 -25.70
N LEU A 318 3.24 -4.13 -24.46
CA LEU A 318 4.63 -4.48 -24.15
C LEU A 318 4.86 -5.99 -24.33
N THR A 319 4.04 -6.83 -23.69
CA THR A 319 4.27 -8.29 -23.64
C THR A 319 3.67 -9.03 -24.82
N THR A 320 2.79 -8.38 -25.60
CA THR A 320 2.00 -8.98 -26.68
C THR A 320 1.13 -10.16 -26.23
N LYS A 321 0.88 -10.24 -24.93
CA LYS A 321 0.11 -11.28 -24.24
C LYS A 321 -0.97 -10.65 -23.38
N THR A 322 -2.05 -11.36 -23.13
CA THR A 322 -2.98 -10.98 -22.06
C THR A 322 -2.32 -11.16 -20.70
N GLY A 323 -2.87 -10.54 -19.65
CA GLY A 323 -2.37 -10.73 -18.28
C GLY A 323 -2.37 -12.20 -17.85
N THR A 324 -3.38 -12.97 -18.28
CA THR A 324 -3.50 -14.41 -17.99
C THR A 324 -2.42 -15.22 -18.70
N GLU A 325 -2.21 -14.98 -19.99
CA GLU A 325 -1.13 -15.61 -20.76
C GLU A 325 0.24 -15.27 -20.17
N GLN A 326 0.47 -14.00 -19.82
CA GLN A 326 1.72 -13.57 -19.21
C GLN A 326 1.95 -14.24 -17.84
N THR A 327 0.89 -14.41 -17.04
CA THR A 327 0.94 -15.12 -15.75
C THR A 327 1.38 -16.56 -15.94
N LEU A 328 0.71 -17.31 -16.82
CA LEU A 328 1.04 -18.72 -17.10
C LEU A 328 2.44 -18.86 -17.69
N SER A 329 2.83 -17.95 -18.58
CA SER A 329 4.18 -17.89 -19.16
C SER A 329 5.25 -17.68 -18.08
N THR A 330 4.99 -16.84 -17.09
CA THR A 330 5.91 -16.58 -15.97
C THR A 330 5.99 -17.78 -15.03
N MET A 331 4.85 -18.39 -14.67
CA MET A 331 4.82 -19.58 -13.80
C MET A 331 5.54 -20.78 -14.44
N SER A 332 5.49 -20.90 -15.76
CA SER A 332 6.19 -21.93 -16.53
C SER A 332 7.65 -21.57 -16.89
N SER A 333 8.11 -20.37 -16.52
CA SER A 333 9.46 -19.90 -16.87
C SER A 333 10.56 -20.66 -16.12
N ALA A 334 11.72 -20.84 -16.76
CA ALA A 334 12.85 -21.51 -16.12
C ALA A 334 13.24 -20.85 -14.79
N ALA A 335 13.16 -19.52 -14.68
CA ALA A 335 13.51 -18.77 -13.48
C ALA A 335 12.66 -19.17 -12.26
N ILE A 336 11.34 -19.28 -12.43
CA ILE A 336 10.43 -19.74 -11.36
C ILE A 336 10.63 -21.24 -11.09
N ASN A 337 10.90 -22.02 -12.14
CA ASN A 337 11.05 -23.46 -12.02
C ASN A 337 12.41 -23.90 -11.45
N SER A 338 13.41 -23.01 -11.44
CA SER A 338 14.71 -23.20 -10.80
C SER A 338 14.74 -22.76 -9.34
N LEU A 339 13.62 -22.30 -8.77
CA LEU A 339 13.56 -21.93 -7.35
C LEU A 339 13.73 -23.18 -6.47
N GLU A 340 14.93 -23.36 -5.93
CA GLU A 340 15.26 -24.49 -5.05
C GLU A 340 14.57 -24.38 -3.68
N ARG A 341 14.34 -23.15 -3.20
CA ARG A 341 13.70 -22.85 -1.92
C ARG A 341 12.59 -21.82 -2.12
N LEU A 342 11.37 -22.15 -1.68
CA LEU A 342 10.27 -21.20 -1.65
C LEU A 342 10.30 -20.41 -0.34
N SER A 343 10.35 -19.08 -0.45
CA SER A 343 10.13 -18.17 0.67
C SER A 343 8.65 -18.17 1.08
N GLN A 344 8.33 -17.58 2.24
CA GLN A 344 6.93 -17.39 2.63
C GLN A 344 6.17 -16.49 1.64
N ASP A 345 6.84 -15.52 1.02
CA ASP A 345 6.25 -14.63 0.02
C ASP A 345 5.90 -15.39 -1.28
N HIS A 346 6.72 -16.38 -1.66
CA HIS A 346 6.40 -17.29 -2.76
C HIS A 346 5.17 -18.14 -2.45
N VAL A 347 5.14 -18.75 -1.27
CA VAL A 347 3.99 -19.56 -0.84
C VAL A 347 2.71 -18.72 -0.81
N ARG A 348 2.80 -17.48 -0.33
CA ARG A 348 1.67 -16.54 -0.36
C ARG A 348 1.22 -16.26 -1.79
N SER A 349 2.15 -15.93 -2.69
CA SER A 349 1.84 -15.66 -4.10
C SER A 349 1.22 -16.87 -4.81
N LEU A 350 1.69 -18.09 -4.53
CA LEU A 350 1.11 -19.33 -5.07
C LEU A 350 -0.33 -19.55 -4.58
N ARG A 351 -0.62 -19.29 -3.30
CA ARG A 351 -2.00 -19.34 -2.78
C ARG A 351 -2.89 -18.33 -3.50
N LEU A 352 -2.44 -17.09 -3.58
CA LEU A 352 -3.18 -16.01 -4.26
C LEU A 352 -3.45 -16.35 -5.73
N LEU A 353 -2.47 -16.90 -6.45
CA LEU A 353 -2.64 -17.37 -7.83
C LEU A 353 -3.61 -18.54 -7.94
N ALA A 354 -3.51 -19.54 -7.05
CA ALA A 354 -4.44 -20.67 -7.03
C ALA A 354 -5.89 -20.23 -6.79
N ASP A 355 -6.09 -19.26 -5.88
CA ASP A 355 -7.40 -18.70 -5.56
C ASP A 355 -8.03 -17.91 -6.72
N LEU A 356 -7.25 -17.52 -7.74
CA LEU A 356 -7.79 -16.94 -8.98
C LEU A 356 -8.42 -18.00 -9.90
N SER A 357 -8.26 -19.30 -9.64
CA SER A 357 -9.04 -20.32 -10.34
C SER A 357 -10.47 -20.34 -9.79
N PRO A 358 -11.51 -20.27 -10.65
CA PRO A 358 -12.90 -20.29 -10.19
C PRO A 358 -13.19 -21.53 -9.34
N GLY A 359 -13.81 -21.32 -8.17
CA GLY A 359 -14.22 -22.40 -7.30
C GLY A 359 -15.30 -23.25 -7.99
N ARG A 360 -15.14 -24.57 -8.01
CA ARG A 360 -16.07 -25.49 -8.68
C ARG A 360 -16.38 -26.66 -7.76
N ALA A 361 -17.67 -26.90 -7.52
CA ALA A 361 -18.17 -27.98 -6.68
C ALA A 361 -19.46 -28.58 -7.25
N PHE A 362 -19.75 -29.82 -6.85
CA PHE A 362 -21.03 -30.46 -7.15
C PHE A 362 -22.12 -29.97 -6.19
N TYR A 363 -23.34 -29.83 -6.70
CA TYR A 363 -24.53 -29.58 -5.89
C TYR A 363 -25.64 -30.60 -6.17
N PRO A 364 -26.33 -31.08 -5.11
CA PRO A 364 -25.87 -31.05 -3.72
C PRO A 364 -24.56 -31.85 -3.58
N LEU A 365 -23.69 -31.54 -2.60
CA LEU A 365 -22.32 -32.08 -2.52
C LEU A 365 -22.21 -33.61 -2.65
N ASN A 366 -23.20 -34.33 -2.13
CA ASN A 366 -23.30 -35.78 -2.16
C ASN A 366 -23.86 -36.36 -3.46
N LEU A 367 -24.41 -35.52 -4.34
CA LEU A 367 -24.96 -35.91 -5.63
C LEU A 367 -24.22 -35.13 -6.73
N ARG A 368 -23.53 -35.85 -7.62
CA ARG A 368 -22.84 -35.26 -8.79
C ARG A 368 -23.83 -34.80 -9.88
N SER A 369 -24.95 -34.20 -9.48
CA SER A 369 -26.09 -33.89 -10.34
C SER A 369 -25.94 -32.57 -11.08
N MET A 370 -25.35 -31.55 -10.46
CA MET A 370 -25.07 -30.27 -11.11
C MET A 370 -23.77 -29.64 -10.61
N GLN A 371 -23.23 -28.70 -11.38
CA GLN A 371 -22.07 -27.90 -11.01
C GLN A 371 -22.50 -26.53 -10.50
N VAL A 372 -21.83 -26.08 -9.44
CA VAL A 372 -21.86 -24.68 -8.99
C VAL A 372 -20.46 -24.09 -9.22
N VAL A 373 -20.43 -22.87 -9.76
CA VAL A 373 -19.20 -22.11 -10.00
C VAL A 373 -19.23 -20.85 -9.16
N GLN A 374 -18.15 -20.62 -8.42
CA GLN A 374 -17.94 -19.42 -7.63
C GLN A 374 -16.86 -18.56 -8.30
N TRP A 375 -17.29 -17.41 -8.82
CA TRP A 375 -16.42 -16.39 -9.39
C TRP A 375 -16.19 -15.28 -8.37
N ASP A 376 -15.01 -14.67 -8.42
CA ASP A 376 -14.80 -13.36 -7.78
C ASP A 376 -15.40 -12.26 -8.66
N ASN A 377 -16.52 -11.70 -8.20
CA ASN A 377 -17.24 -10.63 -8.90
C ASN A 377 -16.48 -9.30 -8.96
N ARG A 378 -15.38 -9.15 -8.23
CA ARG A 378 -14.51 -7.95 -8.27
C ARG A 378 -13.52 -7.99 -9.44
N LEU A 379 -13.32 -9.15 -10.05
CA LEU A 379 -12.39 -9.37 -11.15
C LEU A 379 -13.11 -9.59 -12.48
N SER A 380 -12.36 -9.47 -13.57
CA SER A 380 -12.82 -9.95 -14.88
C SER A 380 -12.86 -11.48 -14.88
N TYR A 381 -13.77 -12.06 -15.66
CA TYR A 381 -13.77 -13.50 -15.93
C TYR A 381 -12.47 -13.95 -16.61
N LEU A 382 -11.82 -13.05 -17.35
CA LEU A 382 -10.54 -13.34 -18.02
C LEU A 382 -9.36 -13.39 -17.05
N SER A 383 -9.45 -12.72 -15.91
CA SER A 383 -8.46 -12.76 -14.83
C SER A 383 -8.50 -14.06 -14.01
N GLN A 384 -9.51 -14.91 -14.25
CA GLN A 384 -9.76 -16.10 -13.45
C GLN A 384 -9.66 -17.35 -14.35
N HIS A 385 -8.54 -18.08 -14.25
CA HIS A 385 -8.20 -19.15 -15.17
C HIS A 385 -8.03 -20.50 -14.46
N GLY A 386 -8.54 -21.58 -15.06
CA GLY A 386 -8.50 -22.92 -14.47
C GLY A 386 -7.10 -23.50 -14.30
N HIS A 387 -6.14 -23.07 -15.13
CA HIS A 387 -4.74 -23.54 -15.03
C HIS A 387 -3.95 -22.93 -13.87
N PHE A 388 -4.39 -21.84 -13.24
CA PHE A 388 -3.61 -21.22 -12.16
C PHE A 388 -3.45 -22.14 -10.95
N ALA A 389 -4.53 -22.77 -10.50
CA ALA A 389 -4.51 -23.74 -9.41
C ALA A 389 -3.58 -24.93 -9.71
N GLN A 390 -3.64 -25.49 -10.92
CA GLN A 390 -2.77 -26.59 -11.31
C GLN A 390 -1.30 -26.15 -11.40
N ALA A 391 -1.01 -25.02 -12.05
CA ALA A 391 0.35 -24.50 -12.15
C ALA A 391 0.96 -24.18 -10.78
N ALA A 392 0.15 -23.65 -9.86
CA ALA A 392 0.57 -23.38 -8.49
C ALA A 392 0.86 -24.67 -7.71
N GLU A 393 0.01 -25.70 -7.83
CA GLU A 393 0.23 -27.00 -7.19
C GLU A 393 1.47 -27.70 -7.79
N ASP A 394 1.69 -27.62 -9.10
CA ASP A 394 2.87 -28.22 -9.75
C ASP A 394 4.17 -27.57 -9.28
N LEU A 395 4.19 -26.24 -9.08
CA LEU A 395 5.32 -25.53 -8.48
C LEU A 395 5.53 -25.94 -7.02
N LEU A 396 4.47 -26.02 -6.22
CA LEU A 396 4.56 -26.43 -4.83
C LEU A 396 5.05 -27.88 -4.68
N GLN A 397 4.56 -28.80 -5.52
CA GLN A 397 5.00 -30.20 -5.55
C GLN A 397 6.46 -30.34 -5.95
N ARG A 398 6.92 -29.55 -6.92
CA ARG A 398 8.36 -29.51 -7.27
C ARG A 398 9.21 -29.02 -6.12
N ALA A 399 8.80 -27.94 -5.46
CA ALA A 399 9.49 -27.46 -4.26
C ALA A 399 9.51 -28.50 -3.14
N ARG A 400 8.41 -29.23 -2.88
CA ARG A 400 8.37 -30.34 -1.91
C ARG A 400 9.34 -31.46 -2.26
N LYS A 401 9.49 -31.81 -3.54
CA LYS A 401 10.47 -32.81 -4.00
C LYS A 401 11.91 -32.32 -3.81
N ALA A 402 12.18 -31.04 -4.11
CA ALA A 402 13.49 -30.43 -3.89
C ALA A 402 13.83 -30.23 -2.41
N ALA A 403 12.82 -30.07 -1.54
CA ALA A 403 12.99 -29.86 -0.10
C ALA A 403 13.65 -31.04 0.63
N VAL A 404 13.83 -32.20 -0.02
CA VAL A 404 14.67 -33.31 0.50
C VAL A 404 16.10 -32.84 0.81
N PHE A 405 16.61 -31.83 0.09
CA PHE A 405 17.92 -31.25 0.35
C PHE A 405 17.92 -30.23 1.51
N PHE A 406 16.75 -29.88 2.06
CA PHE A 406 16.56 -28.83 3.08
C PHE A 406 15.56 -29.27 4.17
N PRO A 407 16.02 -30.07 5.17
CA PRO A 407 15.13 -30.71 6.15
C PRO A 407 14.24 -29.76 6.95
N GLU A 408 14.73 -28.56 7.31
CA GLU A 408 13.97 -27.55 8.06
C GLU A 408 12.78 -27.02 7.23
N THR A 409 13.02 -26.69 5.96
CA THR A 409 12.00 -26.18 5.04
C THR A 409 11.00 -27.27 4.62
N GLN A 410 11.43 -28.54 4.65
CA GLN A 410 10.58 -29.67 4.26
C GLN A 410 9.34 -29.81 5.17
N ALA A 411 9.52 -29.68 6.48
CA ALA A 411 8.41 -29.79 7.43
C ALA A 411 7.38 -28.66 7.24
N GLU A 412 7.86 -27.43 6.97
CA GLU A 412 7.01 -26.27 6.72
C GLU A 412 6.21 -26.41 5.40
N LEU A 413 6.87 -26.81 4.31
CA LEU A 413 6.24 -26.96 3.00
C LEU A 413 5.23 -28.12 2.93
N GLN A 414 5.39 -29.14 3.78
CA GLN A 414 4.40 -30.23 3.89
C GLN A 414 3.08 -29.76 4.50
N GLN A 415 3.09 -28.71 5.32
CA GLN A 415 1.87 -28.15 5.93
C GLN A 415 1.14 -27.17 5.01
N VAL A 416 1.82 -26.63 4.00
CA VAL A 416 1.19 -25.74 3.01
C VAL A 416 0.18 -26.53 2.21
N THR A 417 -1.07 -26.09 2.14
CA THR A 417 -2.09 -26.64 1.24
C THR A 417 -2.70 -25.52 0.41
N LEU A 418 -2.98 -25.80 -0.86
CA LEU A 418 -3.68 -24.89 -1.77
C LEU A 418 -5.17 -25.26 -1.84
N CYS A 419 -6.05 -24.26 -1.98
CA CYS A 419 -7.47 -24.48 -2.21
C CYS A 419 -7.70 -24.84 -3.67
N LEU A 420 -7.76 -26.14 -3.98
CA LEU A 420 -7.95 -26.61 -5.35
C LEU A 420 -9.45 -26.88 -5.65
N PRO A 421 -9.96 -26.49 -6.83
CA PRO A 421 -11.29 -26.90 -7.29
C PRO A 421 -11.41 -28.42 -7.45
N ASP A 422 -12.65 -28.93 -7.55
CA ASP A 422 -12.87 -30.35 -7.88
C ASP A 422 -12.17 -30.70 -9.22
N PRO A 423 -11.24 -31.68 -9.25
CA PRO A 423 -10.43 -31.96 -10.43
C PRO A 423 -11.24 -32.31 -11.68
N HIS A 424 -12.33 -33.06 -11.51
CA HIS A 424 -13.18 -33.47 -12.62
C HIS A 424 -13.95 -32.27 -13.20
N LEU A 425 -14.48 -31.40 -12.34
CA LEU A 425 -15.15 -30.17 -12.79
C LEU A 425 -14.18 -29.17 -13.43
N LEU A 426 -12.94 -29.11 -12.94
CA LEU A 426 -11.88 -28.29 -13.51
C LEU A 426 -11.43 -28.80 -14.89
N GLU A 427 -11.18 -30.10 -15.03
CA GLU A 427 -10.86 -30.73 -16.31
C GLU A 427 -11.97 -30.47 -17.33
N ARG A 428 -13.24 -30.68 -16.93
CA ARG A 428 -14.40 -30.43 -17.79
C ARG A 428 -14.47 -28.97 -18.25
N ASP A 429 -14.15 -28.02 -17.39
CA ASP A 429 -14.14 -26.60 -17.73
C ASP A 429 -13.01 -26.24 -18.70
N ASN A 430 -11.82 -26.78 -18.46
CA ASN A 430 -10.65 -26.58 -19.31
C ASN A 430 -10.91 -27.11 -20.73
N ILE A 431 -11.45 -28.33 -20.86
CA ILE A 431 -11.86 -28.90 -22.15
C ILE A 431 -12.87 -27.99 -22.86
N ARG A 432 -13.94 -27.58 -22.16
CA ARG A 432 -14.99 -26.73 -22.75
C ARG A 432 -14.50 -25.35 -23.15
N SER A 433 -13.56 -24.78 -22.39
CA SER A 433 -13.03 -23.44 -22.62
C SER A 433 -11.89 -23.42 -23.64
N SER A 434 -11.29 -24.58 -23.94
CA SER A 434 -10.15 -24.72 -24.86
C SER A 434 -10.36 -24.03 -26.22
N THR A 435 -11.58 -24.08 -26.76
CA THR A 435 -11.94 -23.44 -28.04
C THR A 435 -11.83 -21.91 -28.01
N PHE A 436 -11.88 -21.30 -26.83
CA PHE A 436 -11.72 -19.85 -26.64
C PHE A 436 -10.32 -19.45 -26.17
N ARG A 437 -9.41 -20.42 -26.04
CA ARG A 437 -8.03 -20.21 -25.57
C ARG A 437 -7.05 -20.28 -26.75
N VAL A 438 -5.87 -19.73 -26.53
CA VAL A 438 -4.78 -19.73 -27.51
C VAL A 438 -3.76 -20.83 -27.20
N SER A 439 -2.95 -21.20 -28.21
CA SER A 439 -1.93 -22.24 -28.09
C SER A 439 -0.94 -21.95 -26.96
N GLY A 440 -0.69 -22.94 -26.10
CA GLY A 440 0.22 -22.85 -24.96
C GLY A 440 -0.43 -22.24 -23.71
N PHE A 441 -1.70 -21.88 -23.77
CA PHE A 441 -2.47 -21.28 -22.68
C PHE A 441 -3.87 -21.90 -22.54
N GLY A 442 -3.99 -23.19 -22.83
CA GLY A 442 -5.19 -24.01 -22.63
C GLY A 442 -5.98 -24.38 -23.88
N ALA A 443 -5.52 -24.04 -25.08
CA ALA A 443 -6.08 -24.62 -26.31
C ALA A 443 -5.80 -26.13 -26.42
N GLU A 444 -4.69 -26.57 -25.82
CA GLU A 444 -4.23 -27.96 -25.76
C GLU A 444 -5.16 -28.89 -24.96
N ASP A 445 -6.06 -28.35 -24.14
CA ASP A 445 -7.06 -29.14 -23.41
C ASP A 445 -8.18 -29.67 -24.33
N HIS A 446 -8.21 -29.23 -25.60
CA HIS A 446 -9.24 -29.66 -26.54
C HIS A 446 -9.20 -31.18 -26.75
N THR A 447 -10.34 -31.84 -26.55
CA THR A 447 -10.51 -33.27 -26.81
C THR A 447 -11.93 -33.57 -27.24
N SER A 448 -12.08 -34.50 -28.18
CA SER A 448 -13.37 -35.06 -28.61
C SER A 448 -13.73 -36.36 -27.88
N LYS A 449 -12.89 -36.81 -26.93
CA LYS A 449 -13.09 -38.07 -26.20
C LYS A 449 -14.44 -38.15 -25.47
N TYR A 450 -14.95 -37.00 -25.03
CA TYR A 450 -16.21 -36.90 -24.27
C TYR A 450 -17.40 -36.45 -25.14
N ASP A 451 -17.19 -36.30 -26.45
CA ASP A 451 -18.27 -35.94 -27.36
C ASP A 451 -19.24 -37.12 -27.52
N VAL A 452 -20.53 -36.84 -27.37
CA VAL A 452 -21.59 -37.81 -27.64
C VAL A 452 -22.05 -37.59 -29.07
N ASP A 453 -22.19 -38.66 -29.85
CA ASP A 453 -22.80 -38.59 -31.18
C ASP A 453 -24.18 -37.93 -31.05
N THR A 454 -24.34 -36.76 -31.66
CA THR A 454 -25.54 -35.92 -31.54
C THR A 454 -26.80 -36.66 -31.99
N ARG A 455 -26.66 -37.66 -32.88
CA ARG A 455 -27.78 -38.53 -33.29
C ARG A 455 -28.27 -39.44 -32.15
N LEU A 456 -27.35 -39.95 -31.33
CA LEU A 456 -27.68 -40.78 -30.15
C LEU A 456 -28.19 -39.93 -28.98
N ALA A 457 -27.65 -38.71 -28.78
CA ALA A 457 -28.10 -37.80 -27.74
C ALA A 457 -29.54 -37.30 -27.96
N ILE A 458 -29.92 -36.99 -29.21
CA ILE A 458 -31.31 -36.63 -29.56
C ILE A 458 -32.24 -37.83 -29.33
N ALA A 459 -31.83 -39.05 -29.71
CA ALA A 459 -32.60 -40.27 -29.47
C ALA A 459 -32.82 -40.56 -27.98
N MET A 460 -31.81 -40.34 -27.13
CA MET A 460 -31.92 -40.49 -25.67
C MET A 460 -32.79 -39.41 -25.01
N LEU A 461 -32.71 -38.16 -25.46
CA LEU A 461 -33.59 -37.08 -25.00
C LEU A 461 -35.06 -37.34 -25.38
N THR A 462 -35.33 -37.91 -26.57
CA THR A 462 -36.69 -38.31 -26.97
C THR A 462 -37.22 -39.52 -26.20
N GLN A 463 -36.37 -40.39 -25.65
CA GLN A 463 -36.81 -41.55 -24.86
C GLN A 463 -37.09 -41.22 -23.38
N HIS A 464 -36.64 -40.07 -22.86
CA HIS A 464 -36.75 -39.72 -21.44
C HIS A 464 -37.70 -38.54 -21.13
N VAL A 465 -38.46 -38.05 -22.12
CA VAL A 465 -39.52 -37.05 -21.89
C VAL A 465 -40.90 -37.59 -22.27
N PRO A 466 -41.61 -38.24 -21.33
CA PRO A 466 -43.06 -38.25 -21.34
C PRO A 466 -43.57 -37.64 -20.04
N ARG A 467 -43.49 -36.30 -19.90
CA ARG A 467 -44.34 -35.45 -19.02
C ARG A 467 -43.73 -34.04 -18.88
N MET A 468 -43.74 -33.25 -19.96
CA MET A 468 -43.63 -31.79 -19.82
C MET A 468 -44.20 -31.02 -21.03
N SER A 469 -45.06 -31.64 -21.85
CA SER A 469 -45.66 -31.03 -23.03
C SER A 469 -47.12 -30.59 -22.86
N GLN A 470 -47.72 -30.69 -21.67
CA GLN A 470 -49.12 -30.27 -21.46
C GLN A 470 -49.29 -28.93 -20.74
N THR A 471 -48.22 -28.31 -20.21
CA THR A 471 -48.33 -27.02 -19.48
C THR A 471 -47.80 -25.80 -20.23
N TRP A 472 -47.23 -25.97 -21.43
CA TRP A 472 -46.69 -24.85 -22.23
C TRP A 472 -47.58 -24.36 -23.38
N GLN A 473 -48.66 -25.07 -23.72
CA GLN A 473 -49.58 -24.66 -24.79
C GLN A 473 -50.70 -23.69 -24.36
N ALA A 474 -50.79 -23.33 -23.08
CA ALA A 474 -51.85 -22.44 -22.57
C ALA A 474 -51.40 -20.96 -22.36
N SER A 475 -50.14 -20.60 -22.64
CA SER A 475 -49.61 -19.25 -22.34
C SER A 475 -49.12 -18.46 -23.55
N CYS A 476 -49.28 -18.97 -24.78
CA CYS A 476 -48.85 -18.29 -25.99
C CYS A 476 -49.98 -18.20 -27.02
N SER A 477 -51.07 -17.53 -26.66
CA SER A 477 -52.06 -17.06 -27.63
C SER A 477 -52.77 -15.83 -27.08
N GLU A 478 -52.06 -14.72 -26.94
CA GLU A 478 -52.68 -13.40 -26.87
C GLU A 478 -51.63 -12.31 -27.14
N THR A 479 -51.76 -11.66 -28.30
CA THR A 479 -51.41 -10.23 -28.57
C THR A 479 -49.91 -9.83 -28.53
N VAL A 480 -49.28 -9.08 -29.46
CA VAL A 480 -49.72 -7.96 -30.33
C VAL A 480 -48.61 -7.67 -31.38
N THR A 481 -49.04 -7.46 -32.65
CA THR A 481 -48.53 -6.60 -33.77
C THR A 481 -47.02 -6.43 -34.01
N SER A 482 -46.48 -6.86 -35.16
CA SER A 482 -46.36 -6.08 -36.44
C SER A 482 -45.75 -4.68 -36.28
N ASP A 483 -44.50 -4.51 -36.73
CA ASP A 483 -44.19 -3.71 -37.92
C ASP A 483 -42.70 -3.79 -38.28
N LEU A 484 -42.46 -4.06 -39.56
CA LEU A 484 -41.16 -4.10 -40.23
C LEU A 484 -41.03 -2.90 -41.18
N LEU A 485 -39.77 -2.52 -41.47
CA LEU A 485 -39.23 -1.75 -42.61
C LEU A 485 -38.66 -0.34 -42.27
N PRO A 486 -37.69 0.20 -43.05
CA PRO A 486 -36.26 0.10 -42.72
C PRO A 486 -35.51 1.45 -42.80
N LEU A 487 -34.23 1.44 -42.40
CA LEU A 487 -33.31 2.59 -42.45
C LEU A 487 -32.91 2.97 -43.88
N SER A 488 -33.16 4.23 -44.27
CA SER A 488 -32.61 4.89 -45.47
C SER A 488 -31.39 5.76 -45.12
N ARG A 489 -30.35 5.69 -45.95
CA ARG A 489 -29.14 6.54 -45.96
C ARG A 489 -29.43 7.94 -46.52
N GLN A 490 -28.85 8.97 -45.90
CA GLN A 490 -28.28 10.23 -46.45
C GLN A 490 -27.83 11.04 -45.21
N GLY A 491 -26.69 11.72 -45.10
CA GLY A 491 -25.85 12.37 -46.09
C GLY A 491 -25.87 13.89 -45.82
N SER A 492 -24.70 14.47 -45.55
CA SER A 492 -24.32 15.90 -45.62
C SER A 492 -24.59 16.87 -44.44
N SER A 493 -23.47 17.35 -43.88
CA SER A 493 -23.04 18.74 -43.63
C SER A 493 -23.99 19.80 -43.05
N GLY A 494 -23.49 20.53 -42.05
CA GLY A 494 -23.97 21.87 -41.69
C GLY A 494 -23.37 22.38 -40.39
N GLU A 495 -22.29 23.16 -40.49
CA GLU A 495 -21.85 24.11 -39.46
C GLU A 495 -22.96 25.14 -39.21
N LEU A 496 -23.15 25.58 -37.96
CA LEU A 496 -23.25 27.01 -37.63
C LEU A 496 -23.28 27.26 -36.11
N HIS A 497 -22.48 28.26 -35.74
CA HIS A 497 -22.32 28.95 -34.47
C HIS A 497 -23.62 29.38 -33.74
N ALA A 498 -23.57 29.39 -32.41
CA ALA A 498 -23.48 30.60 -31.55
C ALA A 498 -24.35 30.53 -30.28
N ASN A 499 -23.71 30.86 -29.14
CA ASN A 499 -24.24 31.59 -27.97
C ASN A 499 -25.39 30.94 -27.17
N THR A 500 -25.49 30.96 -25.84
CA THR A 500 -25.10 31.98 -24.84
C THR A 500 -25.33 31.43 -23.42
N HIS A 501 -24.64 32.03 -22.43
CA HIS A 501 -24.96 32.15 -20.98
C HIS A 501 -25.04 30.89 -20.10
N VAL A 502 -24.13 30.69 -19.13
CA VAL A 502 -24.04 31.32 -17.79
C VAL A 502 -25.23 31.01 -16.88
N LEU A 503 -25.01 30.13 -15.88
CA LEU A 503 -25.40 30.41 -14.48
C LEU A 503 -24.72 29.46 -13.48
N MET A 504 -24.07 30.08 -12.50
CA MET A 504 -23.57 29.51 -11.24
C MET A 504 -24.72 29.17 -10.28
N GLY A 505 -24.41 28.28 -9.33
CA GLY A 505 -25.09 28.08 -8.04
C GLY A 505 -24.62 26.73 -7.46
N LEU A 506 -23.60 26.61 -6.61
CA LEU A 506 -23.41 27.11 -5.24
C LEU A 506 -24.58 26.83 -4.28
N ALA A 507 -24.44 25.73 -3.52
CA ALA A 507 -24.90 25.49 -2.14
C ALA A 507 -24.56 24.01 -1.83
N ALA A 508 -23.96 23.60 -0.70
CA ALA A 508 -23.45 24.24 0.50
C ALA A 508 -22.40 23.28 1.11
#